data_AF-A0A8S4SJT1-F1
#
_entry.id   AF-A0A8S4SJT1-F1
#
_cell.length_a   1.000
_cell.length_b   1.000
_cell.length_c   1.000
_cell.angle_alpha   90.00
_cell.angle_beta   90.00
_cell.angle_gamma   90.00
#
_symmetry.space_group_name_H-M   'P 1'
#
loop_
_entity.id
_entity.type
_entity.pdbx_description
1 polymer ?
#
loop_
_entity_poly.entity_id
_entity_poly.type
_entity_poly.pdbx_seq_one_letter_code
_entity_poly.pdbx_strand_id
1 'polypeptide(L)'
;EGVILPPPESKRKPKRQVKGVQITVTATPHPRTNEKTVELTNIPPTLTAVQTVAPVRDFFSAQQLVSVSTPGLYTVAVEAAFVDEHGELWLTGPRTSIVIKAHEDPSTKANTQTTRGRF
;
A
#
# COMPACT_ATOMS: atom_id res chain seq x y z
N GLU A 1 6.88 7.95 4.68
CA GLU A 1 6.95 9.01 5.70
C GLU A 1 6.04 10.16 5.30
N GLY A 2 5.72 11.08 6.21
CA GLY A 2 4.89 12.23 5.91
C GLY A 2 4.95 13.32 6.97
N VAL A 3 4.49 14.52 6.58
CA VAL A 3 4.39 15.70 7.45
C VAL A 3 2.92 16.13 7.54
N ILE A 4 2.46 16.40 8.76
CA ILE A 4 1.13 16.90 9.08
C ILE A 4 1.19 18.42 9.06
N LEU A 5 0.48 19.03 8.10
CA LEU A 5 0.40 20.48 8.02
C LEU A 5 -0.59 21.02 9.05
N PRO A 6 -0.25 22.10 9.77
CA PRO A 6 -1.19 22.73 10.67
C PRO A 6 -2.38 23.27 9.87
N PRO A 7 -3.61 23.18 10.41
CA PRO A 7 -4.77 23.74 9.76
C PRO A 7 -4.65 25.27 9.68
N PRO A 8 -5.17 25.91 8.62
CA PRO A 8 -5.10 27.35 8.44
C PRO A 8 -5.61 28.11 9.68
N GLU A 9 -5.04 29.29 9.93
CA GLU A 9 -5.40 30.13 11.07
C GLU A 9 -6.84 30.65 10.94
N SER A 10 -7.79 29.87 11.44
CA SER A 10 -9.17 30.31 11.64
C SER A 10 -9.38 30.63 13.11
N LYS A 11 -9.65 31.90 13.40
CA LYS A 11 -10.08 32.33 14.73
C LYS A 11 -11.51 31.83 14.92
N ARG A 12 -11.75 30.95 15.91
CA ARG A 12 -13.04 30.70 16.62
C ARG A 12 -13.60 29.27 16.66
N LYS A 13 -12.92 28.22 16.18
CA LYS A 13 -13.43 26.84 16.36
C LYS A 13 -12.43 25.92 17.08
N PRO A 14 -12.87 25.10 18.05
CA PRO A 14 -12.03 24.04 18.59
C PRO A 14 -11.64 23.09 17.46
N LYS A 15 -10.35 22.76 17.39
CA LYS A 15 -9.78 21.89 16.36
C LYS A 15 -9.61 20.49 16.96
N ARG A 16 -10.00 19.46 16.23
CA ARG A 16 -9.69 18.07 16.60
C ARG A 16 -8.17 17.88 16.53
N GLN A 17 -7.61 17.12 17.46
CA GLN A 17 -6.19 16.78 17.45
C GLN A 17 -5.98 15.42 16.78
N VAL A 18 -4.86 15.30 16.06
CA VAL A 18 -4.41 14.05 15.46
C VAL A 18 -3.66 13.27 16.53
N LYS A 19 -4.21 12.13 16.94
CA LYS A 19 -3.58 11.19 17.88
C LYS A 19 -2.72 10.17 17.16
N GLY A 20 -3.10 9.80 15.93
CA GLY A 20 -2.38 8.83 15.13
C GLY A 20 -2.59 9.05 13.64
N VAL A 21 -1.72 8.45 12.85
CA VAL A 21 -1.84 8.35 11.40
C VAL A 21 -1.95 6.87 11.06
N GLN A 22 -3.10 6.47 10.50
CA GLN A 22 -3.27 5.13 9.94
C GLN A 22 -2.80 5.14 8.49
N ILE A 23 -1.92 4.20 8.18
CA ILE A 23 -1.36 3.98 6.85
C ILE A 23 -1.88 2.63 6.37
N THR A 24 -2.55 2.66 5.22
CA THR A 24 -3.07 1.48 4.55
C THR A 24 -2.30 1.28 3.26
N VAL A 25 -1.64 0.14 3.13
CA VAL A 25 -0.98 -0.27 1.88
C VAL A 25 -1.75 -1.42 1.26
N THR A 26 -2.09 -1.27 -0.02
CA THR A 26 -2.79 -2.29 -0.81
C THR A 26 -1.97 -2.68 -2.02
N ALA A 27 -2.03 -3.94 -2.42
CA ALA A 27 -1.47 -4.42 -3.68
C ALA A 27 -2.57 -5.06 -4.54
N THR A 28 -2.89 -4.41 -5.66
CA THR A 28 -3.93 -4.87 -6.58
C THR A 28 -3.28 -5.40 -7.87
N PRO A 29 -3.49 -6.67 -8.23
CA PRO A 29 -2.95 -7.25 -9.46
C PRO A 29 -3.65 -6.64 -10.69
N HIS A 30 -2.88 -6.42 -11.75
CA HIS A 30 -3.46 -6.07 -13.04
C HIS A 30 -4.01 -7.34 -13.73
N PRO A 31 -5.24 -7.32 -14.24
CA PRO A 31 -5.75 -8.37 -15.13
C PRO A 31 -4.84 -8.52 -16.34
N ARG A 32 -4.70 -9.77 -16.78
CA ARG A 32 -4.10 -10.06 -18.09
C ARG A 32 -5.17 -9.78 -19.16
N THR A 33 -5.20 -8.55 -19.65
CA THR A 33 -6.07 -8.11 -20.74
C THR A 33 -5.24 -7.48 -21.86
N ASN A 34 -5.76 -7.50 -23.10
CA ASN A 34 -5.16 -6.82 -24.26
C ASN A 34 -5.57 -5.34 -24.36
N GLU A 35 -6.34 -4.84 -23.40
CA GLU A 35 -6.80 -3.46 -23.37
C GLU A 35 -5.68 -2.51 -22.96
N LYS A 36 -5.59 -1.37 -23.66
CA LYS A 36 -4.58 -0.33 -23.39
C LYS A 36 -4.78 0.38 -22.05
N THR A 37 -5.99 0.33 -21.49
CA THR A 37 -6.36 0.95 -20.22
C THR A 37 -6.97 -0.11 -19.33
N VAL A 38 -6.39 -0.31 -18.15
CA VAL A 38 -6.85 -1.29 -17.18
C VAL A 38 -7.47 -0.55 -15.99
N GLU A 39 -8.78 -0.66 -15.83
CA GLU A 39 -9.45 -0.14 -14.64
C GLU A 39 -9.33 -1.14 -13.48
N LEU A 40 -8.74 -0.70 -12.38
CA LEU A 40 -8.50 -1.52 -11.19
C LEU A 40 -9.62 -1.41 -10.13
N THR A 41 -10.64 -0.58 -10.38
CA THR A 41 -11.66 -0.18 -9.38
C THR A 41 -12.42 -1.37 -8.78
N ASN A 42 -12.70 -2.41 -9.57
CA ASN A 42 -13.47 -3.58 -9.15
C ASN A 42 -12.60 -4.79 -8.79
N ILE A 43 -11.29 -4.62 -8.74
CA ILE A 43 -10.35 -5.72 -8.48
C ILE A 43 -9.95 -5.65 -7.01
N PRO A 44 -10.28 -6.68 -6.21
CA PRO A 44 -9.89 -6.69 -4.81
C PRO A 44 -8.37 -6.75 -4.69
N PRO A 45 -7.77 -6.01 -3.75
CA PRO A 45 -6.34 -6.13 -3.49
C PRO A 45 -6.04 -7.53 -2.96
N THR A 46 -4.97 -8.15 -3.47
CA THR A 46 -4.50 -9.46 -2.98
C THR A 46 -3.90 -9.34 -1.57
N LEU A 47 -3.40 -8.15 -1.22
CA LEU A 47 -2.85 -7.88 0.11
C LEU A 47 -3.27 -6.49 0.57
N THR A 48 -3.67 -6.41 1.84
CA THR A 48 -3.88 -5.16 2.56
C THR A 48 -3.10 -5.20 3.88
N ALA A 49 -2.24 -4.21 4.11
CA ALA A 49 -1.52 -4.04 5.35
C ALA A 49 -1.92 -2.70 5.98
N VAL A 50 -2.29 -2.70 7.26
CA VAL A 50 -2.69 -1.50 7.99
C VAL A 50 -1.75 -1.31 9.18
N GLN A 51 -1.25 -0.08 9.35
CA GLN A 51 -0.43 0.29 10.49
C GLN A 51 -0.82 1.68 10.98
N THR A 52 -1.04 1.82 12.27
CA THR A 52 -1.26 3.12 12.90
C THR A 52 0.00 3.54 13.65
N VAL A 53 0.48 4.75 13.38
CA VAL A 53 1.66 5.32 14.04
C VAL A 53 1.28 6.61 14.77
N ALA A 54 1.89 6.84 15.93
CA ALA A 54 1.79 8.12 16.61
C ALA A 54 2.79 9.10 15.99
N PRO A 55 2.35 10.26 15.47
CA PRO A 55 3.27 11.26 14.95
C PRO A 55 4.11 11.88 16.08
N VAL A 56 5.36 12.23 15.77
CA VAL A 56 6.23 13.01 16.65
C VAL A 56 6.21 14.44 16.13
N ARG A 57 5.55 15.33 16.88
CA ARG A 57 5.21 16.69 16.44
C ARG A 57 4.35 16.64 15.16
N ASP A 58 4.86 17.15 14.06
CA ASP A 58 4.25 17.19 12.74
C ASP A 58 4.78 16.09 11.81
N PHE A 59 5.66 15.19 12.26
CA PHE A 59 6.28 14.17 11.41
C PHE A 59 5.89 12.76 11.80
N PHE A 60 5.74 11.87 10.81
CA PHE A 60 5.60 10.43 11.03
C PHE A 60 6.34 9.60 9.98
N SER A 61 6.79 8.42 10.40
CA SER A 61 7.38 7.42 9.52
C SER A 61 6.84 6.03 9.87
N ALA A 62 6.75 5.18 8.85
CA ALA A 62 6.31 3.81 8.96
C ALA A 62 6.99 3.01 7.85
N GLN A 63 7.19 1.72 8.11
CA GLN A 63 7.71 0.76 7.14
C GLN A 63 6.73 -0.39 7.07
N GLN A 64 6.30 -0.74 5.87
CA GLN A 64 5.46 -1.89 5.61
C GLN A 64 6.10 -2.75 4.53
N LEU A 65 5.92 -4.05 4.70
CA LEU A 65 6.32 -5.06 3.73
C LEU A 65 5.07 -5.67 3.12
N VAL A 66 5.08 -5.84 1.80
CA VAL A 66 4.00 -6.43 1.03
C VAL A 66 4.56 -7.60 0.24
N SER A 67 4.11 -8.81 0.55
CA SER A 67 4.48 -10.02 -0.18
C SER A 67 3.53 -10.25 -1.36
N VAL A 68 4.07 -10.28 -2.57
CA VAL A 68 3.35 -10.69 -3.78
C VAL A 68 3.81 -12.08 -4.19
N SER A 69 2.91 -13.07 -4.14
CA SER A 69 3.24 -14.48 -4.39
C SER A 69 3.19 -14.89 -5.86
N THR A 70 2.44 -14.15 -6.68
CA THR A 70 2.24 -14.48 -8.10
C THR A 70 3.01 -13.50 -8.99
N PRO A 71 3.76 -13.96 -9.99
CA PRO A 71 4.40 -13.07 -10.98
C PRO A 71 3.35 -12.26 -11.75
N GLY A 72 3.60 -10.98 -11.98
CA GLY A 72 2.65 -10.10 -12.63
C GLY A 72 2.89 -8.62 -12.37
N LEU A 73 2.03 -7.77 -12.93
CA LEU A 73 2.01 -6.33 -12.63
C LEU A 73 1.04 -6.04 -11.48
N TYR A 74 1.44 -5.19 -10.56
CA TYR A 74 0.63 -4.78 -9.41
C TYR A 74 0.63 -3.27 -9.29
N THR A 75 -0.51 -2.70 -8.94
CA THR A 75 -0.59 -1.34 -8.40
C THR A 75 -0.52 -1.44 -6.90
N VAL A 76 0.56 -0.93 -6.32
CA VAL A 76 0.71 -0.77 -4.88
C VAL A 76 0.25 0.64 -4.51
N ALA A 77 -0.82 0.77 -3.74
CA ALA A 77 -1.34 2.06 -3.30
C ALA A 77 -1.17 2.22 -1.79
N VAL A 78 -0.74 3.41 -1.37
CA VAL A 78 -0.60 3.83 0.02
C VAL A 78 -1.61 4.93 0.29
N GLU A 79 -2.41 4.75 1.33
CA GLU A 79 -3.37 5.73 1.81
C GLU A 79 -3.03 6.13 3.25
N ALA A 80 -3.11 7.42 3.54
CA ALA A 80 -3.01 7.95 4.89
C ALA A 80 -4.37 8.44 5.39
N ALA A 81 -4.67 8.16 6.65
CA ALA A 81 -5.85 8.62 7.34
C ALA A 81 -5.47 9.07 8.75
N PHE A 82 -6.18 10.06 9.31
CA PHE A 82 -5.95 10.47 10.69
C PHE A 82 -6.81 9.66 11.64
N VAL A 83 -6.25 9.37 12.80
CA VAL A 83 -6.96 8.86 13.97
C VAL A 83 -6.98 9.99 14.99
N ASP A 84 -8.17 10.42 15.41
CA ASP A 84 -8.29 11.50 16.38
C ASP A 84 -8.20 11.03 17.83
N GLU A 85 -8.33 11.96 18.78
CA GLU A 85 -8.27 11.68 20.22
C GLU A 85 -9.34 10.69 20.69
N HIS A 86 -10.51 10.67 20.03
CA HIS A 86 -11.61 9.75 20.33
C HIS A 86 -11.45 8.38 19.63
N GLY A 87 -10.43 8.22 18.80
CA GLY A 87 -10.19 7.01 18.02
C GLY A 87 -11.00 6.94 16.73
N GLU A 88 -11.64 8.03 16.31
CA GLU A 88 -12.35 8.06 15.02
C GLU A 88 -11.34 8.14 13.86
N LEU A 89 -11.64 7.38 12.79
CA LEU A 89 -10.84 7.34 11.57
C LEU A 89 -11.34 8.38 10.56
N TRP A 90 -10.43 9.21 10.07
CA TRP A 90 -10.68 10.30 9.14
C TRP A 90 -9.93 10.06 7.84
N LEU A 91 -10.67 9.78 6.76
CA LEU A 91 -10.13 9.55 5.42
C LEU A 91 -9.74 10.88 4.74
N THR A 92 -8.69 11.53 5.27
CA THR A 92 -8.31 12.91 4.89
C THR A 92 -6.88 13.05 4.35
N GLY A 93 -6.12 11.97 4.26
CA GLY A 93 -4.74 11.99 3.77
C GLY A 93 -4.60 11.64 2.29
N PRO A 94 -3.39 11.81 1.72
CA PRO A 94 -3.12 11.49 0.33
C PRO A 94 -3.24 9.99 0.07
N ARG A 95 -3.62 9.67 -1.17
CA ARG A 95 -3.45 8.36 -1.78
C ARG A 95 -2.37 8.46 -2.85
N THR A 96 -1.29 7.70 -2.72
CA THR A 96 -0.25 7.58 -3.74
C THR A 96 -0.16 6.14 -4.22
N SER A 97 0.30 5.92 -5.45
CA SER A 97 0.47 4.57 -5.96
C SER A 97 1.67 4.43 -6.87
N ILE A 98 2.21 3.23 -6.92
CA ILE A 98 3.29 2.83 -7.82
C ILE A 98 2.90 1.53 -8.51
N VAL A 99 3.38 1.35 -9.74
CA VAL A 99 3.24 0.09 -10.46
C VAL A 99 4.54 -0.70 -10.31
N ILE A 100 4.43 -1.95 -9.87
CA ILE A 100 5.57 -2.87 -9.71
C ILE A 100 5.38 -4.09 -10.60
N LYS A 101 6.49 -4.72 -10.99
CA LYS A 101 6.51 -6.01 -11.68
C LYS A 101 7.11 -7.07 -10.77
N ALA A 102 6.30 -8.03 -10.36
CA ALA A 102 6.75 -9.22 -9.65
C ALA A 102 7.26 -10.26 -10.66
N HIS A 103 8.47 -10.75 -10.43
CA HIS A 103 9.08 -11.80 -11.24
C HIS A 103 8.90 -13.17 -10.58
N GLU A 104 8.97 -14.22 -11.39
CA GLU A 104 9.02 -15.60 -10.90
C GLU A 104 10.33 -15.82 -10.13
N ASP A 105 10.26 -16.58 -9.05
CA ASP A 105 11.44 -16.94 -8.28
C ASP A 105 12.34 -17.87 -9.14
N PRO A 106 13.61 -17.50 -9.40
CA PRO A 106 14.51 -18.34 -10.18
C PRO A 106 14.79 -19.70 -9.52
N SER A 107 14.60 -19.84 -8.20
CA SER A 107 14.83 -21.08 -7.47
C SER A 107 13.83 -22.19 -7.81
N THR A 108 12.63 -21.85 -8.29
CA THR A 108 11.60 -22.84 -8.64
C THR A 108 11.90 -23.68 -9.90
N LYS A 109 12.91 -23.33 -10.71
CA LYS A 109 13.22 -24.03 -11.97
C LYS A 109 14.39 -25.02 -11.91
N ALA A 110 15.00 -25.22 -10.75
CA ALA A 110 16.23 -26.01 -10.63
C ALA A 110 16.04 -27.54 -10.50
N ASN A 111 14.81 -28.09 -10.53
CA ASN A 111 14.59 -29.52 -10.22
C ASN A 111 14.02 -30.38 -11.36
N THR A 112 14.16 -29.97 -12.62
CA THR A 112 13.92 -30.84 -13.79
C THR A 112 15.21 -31.17 -14.51
N GLN A 113 16.18 -31.74 -13.78
CA GLN A 113 17.33 -32.37 -14.42
C GLN A 113 16.87 -33.65 -15.13
N THR A 114 17.01 -33.61 -16.44
CA THR A 114 16.60 -34.58 -17.43
C THR A 114 17.37 -35.89 -17.26
N THR A 115 16.71 -36.95 -16.80
CA THR A 115 17.20 -38.33 -16.94
C THR A 115 17.09 -38.73 -18.42
N ARG A 116 18.03 -38.27 -19.25
CA ARG A 116 18.25 -38.86 -20.58
C ARG A 116 18.94 -40.21 -20.39
N GLY A 117 18.15 -41.27 -20.46
CA GLY A 117 18.64 -42.64 -20.56
C GLY A 117 19.58 -42.79 -21.76
N ARG A 118 20.75 -43.40 -21.52
CA ARG A 118 21.64 -43.88 -22.58
C ARG A 118 21.07 -45.20 -23.12
N PHE A 119 20.93 -45.27 -24.43
CA PHE A 119 20.88 -46.51 -25.21
C PHE A 119 22.31 -46.94 -25.52
#